data_AF-A0A7C5I5W6-F1
#
_entry.id   AF-A0A7C5I5W6-F1
#
_cell.length_a   1.000
_cell.length_b   1.000
_cell.length_c   1.000
_cell.angle_alpha   90.00
_cell.angle_beta   90.00
_cell.angle_gamma   90.00
#
_symmetry.space_group_name_H-M   'P 1'
#
loop_
_entity.id
_entity.type
_entity.pdbx_description
1 polymer ?
#
loop_
_entity_poly.entity_id
_entity_poly.type
_entity_poly.pdbx_seq_one_letter_code
_entity_poly.pdbx_strand_id
1 'polypeptide(L)' 'KCRSLFSVEYLSSMIKPVKGDQPLTIYLGNDNPIKLEFDFADKNARAIYLLAPRIESE' A
#
# COMPACT_ATOMS: atom_id res chain seq x y z
N LYS A 1 8.08 15.83 11.83
CA LYS A 1 8.55 15.04 10.66
C LYS A 1 7.90 13.68 10.77
N CYS A 2 7.08 13.26 9.81
CA CYS A 2 6.58 11.87 9.73
C CYS A 2 7.54 11.06 8.85
N ARG A 3 7.98 9.90 9.32
CA ARG A 3 8.88 9.01 8.56
C ARG A 3 8.51 7.58 8.90
N SER A 4 8.02 6.85 7.90
CA SER A 4 7.70 5.43 8.01
C SER A 4 8.56 4.67 7.02
N LEU A 5 9.15 3.55 7.45
CA LEU A 5 9.99 2.69 6.62
C LEU A 5 9.22 1.45 6.19
N PHE A 6 9.18 1.20 4.89
CA PHE A 6 8.50 0.06 4.30
C PHE A 6 9.44 -0.69 3.37
N SER A 7 9.30 -2.02 3.29
CA SER A 7 10.06 -2.81 2.32
C SER A 7 9.51 -2.59 0.92
N VAL A 8 10.41 -2.22 -0.01
CA VAL A 8 10.09 -2.05 -1.43
C VAL A 8 9.61 -3.36 -2.05
N GLU A 9 10.17 -4.51 -1.67
CA GLU A 9 9.75 -5.82 -2.19
C GLU A 9 8.30 -6.16 -1.88
N TYR A 10 7.84 -5.81 -0.67
CA TYR A 10 6.44 -5.98 -0.29
C TYR A 10 5.53 -5.04 -1.09
N LEU A 11 5.91 -3.76 -1.21
CA LEU A 11 5.16 -2.80 -2.03
C LEU A 11 5.07 -3.25 -3.49
N SER A 12 6.19 -3.66 -4.09
CA SER A 12 6.24 -4.21 -5.45
C SER A 12 5.36 -5.44 -5.62
N SER A 13 5.27 -6.32 -4.61
CA SER A 13 4.41 -7.49 -4.67
C SER A 13 2.92 -7.14 -4.54
N MET A 14 2.58 -6.12 -3.75
CA MET A 14 1.20 -5.65 -3.56
C MET A 14 0.64 -4.92 -4.79
N ILE A 15 1.48 -4.23 -5.57
CA ILE A 15 1.03 -3.51 -6.77
C ILE A 15 0.97 -4.39 -8.03
N LYS A 16 1.55 -5.60 -8.03
CA LYS A 16 1.52 -6.52 -9.19
C LYS A 16 0.13 -6.75 -9.80
N PRO A 17 -0.96 -6.87 -9.01
CA PRO A 17 -2.31 -7.06 -9.56
C PRO A 17 -2.93 -5.80 -10.15
N VAL A 18 -2.36 -4.61 -9.87
CA VAL A 18 -2.89 -3.32 -10.31
C VAL A 18 -2.54 -3.15 -11.79
N LYS A 19 -3.57 -2.98 -12.63
CA LYS A 19 -3.36 -2.67 -14.05
C LYS A 19 -2.92 -1.20 -14.17
N GLY A 20 -2.02 -0.91 -15.12
CA GLY A 20 -1.37 0.41 -15.24
C GLY A 20 -2.31 1.59 -15.53
N ASP A 21 -3.56 1.32 -15.92
CA ASP A 21 -4.62 2.29 -16.17
C ASP A 21 -5.53 2.54 -14.95
N GLN A 22 -5.33 1.81 -13.85
CA GLN A 22 -6.16 1.92 -12.65
C GLN A 22 -5.55 2.85 -11.60
N PRO A 23 -6.34 3.78 -11.03
CA PRO A 23 -5.86 4.62 -9.95
C PRO A 23 -5.63 3.80 -8.68
N LEU A 24 -4.47 3.99 -8.06
CA LEU A 24 -4.09 3.41 -6.77
C LEU A 24 -4.13 4.52 -5.70
N THR A 25 -4.87 4.28 -4.61
CA THR A 25 -4.90 5.20 -3.47
C THR A 25 -4.00 4.69 -2.36
N ILE A 26 -3.07 5.54 -1.92
CA ILE A 26 -2.10 5.23 -0.86
C ILE A 26 -2.38 6.11 0.35
N TYR A 27 -2.61 5.50 1.51
CA TYR A 27 -2.77 6.21 2.78
C TYR A 27 -1.51 6.02 3.61
N LEU A 28 -0.77 7.12 3.77
CA LEU A 28 0.46 7.19 4.54
C LEU A 28 0.18 7.88 5.88
N GLY A 29 0.60 7.25 6.98
CA GLY A 29 0.56 7.80 8.32
C GLY A 29 1.93 7.71 9.00
N ASN A 30 2.05 8.29 10.19
CA ASN A 30 3.22 8.15 11.05
C ASN A 30 3.06 6.90 11.92
N ASP A 31 3.99 5.94 11.81
CA ASP A 31 3.99 4.69 12.59
C ASP A 31 2.69 3.85 12.50
N ASN A 32 1.86 4.14 11.50
CA ASN A 32 0.63 3.40 11.22
C ASN A 32 0.83 2.51 9.99
N PRO A 33 0.10 1.37 9.90
CA PRO A 33 0.10 0.55 8.70
C PRO A 33 -0.21 1.38 7.46
N ILE A 34 0.61 1.23 6.41
CA ILE A 34 0.27 1.80 5.10
C ILE A 34 -0.92 1.04 4.55
N LYS A 35 -1.90 1.78 4.03
CA LYS A 35 -3.09 1.21 3.40
C LYS A 35 -3.04 1.51 1.90
N LEU A 36 -3.18 0.46 1.09
CA LEU A 36 -3.25 0.54 -0.36
C LEU A 36 -4.63 0.08 -0.79
N GLU A 37 -5.31 0.89 -1.60
CA GLU A 37 -6.67 0.60 -2.06
C GLU A 37 -6.76 0.81 -3.56
N PHE A 38 -7.35 -0.16 -4.25
CA PHE A 38 -7.68 -0.05 -5.65
C PHE A 38 -8.95 -0.82 -5.97
N ASP A 39 -9.67 -0.30 -6.97
CA ASP A 39 -10.86 -0.94 -7.52
C ASP A 39 -10.48 -1.80 -8.72
N PHE A 40 -11.12 -2.96 -8.85
CA PHE A 40 -10.94 -3.88 -9.97
C PHE A 40 -12.28 -4.45 -10.42
N ALA A 41 -12.28 -5.21 -11.53
CA ALA A 41 -13.49 -5.73 -12.17
C ALA A 41 -14.53 -4.62 -12.48
N ASP A 42 -14.11 -3.57 -13.18
CA ASP A 42 -14.96 -2.42 -13.55
C ASP A 42 -15.66 -1.76 -12.35
N LYS A 43 -14.92 -1.59 -11.25
CA LYS A 43 -15.40 -1.02 -9.97
C LYS A 43 -16.41 -1.87 -9.20
N ASN A 44 -16.59 -3.14 -9.58
CA ASN A 44 -17.45 -4.08 -8.85
C ASN A 44 -16.72 -4.78 -7.69
N ALA A 45 -15.40 -4.64 -7.59
CA ALA A 45 -14.61 -5.22 -6.51
C ALA A 45 -13.54 -4.23 -6.03
N ARG A 46 -13.18 -4.33 -4.75
CA ARG A 46 -12.18 -3.48 -4.10
C ARG A 46 -11.20 -4.32 -3.31
N ALA A 47 -9.91 -4.08 -3.53
CA ALA A 47 -8.83 -4.69 -2.77
C ALA A 47 -8.29 -3.68 -1.76
N ILE A 48 -8.03 -4.15 -0.53
CA ILE A 48 -7.41 -3.36 0.53
C ILE A 48 -6.22 -4.15 1.05
N TYR A 49 -5.02 -3.60 0.91
CA TYR A 49 -3.81 -4.14 1.51
C TYR A 49 -3.38 -3.27 2.69
N LEU A 50 -2.97 -3.93 3.77
CA LEU A 50 -2.40 -3.30 4.96
C LEU A 50 -0.99 -3.86 5.15
N LEU A 51 0.01 -2.97 5.22
CA LEU A 51 1.39 -3.33 5.50
C LEU A 51 1.87 -2.56 6.72
N ALA A 52 2.26 -3.29 7.77
CA ALA A 52 2.84 -2.67 8.95
C ALA A 52 4.19 -1.99 8.62
N PRO A 53 4.48 -0.82 9.19
CA PRO A 53 5.79 -0.20 9.07
C PRO A 53 6.84 -1.08 9.76
N ARG A 54 8.06 -1.09 9.21
CA ARG A 54 9.21 -1.67 9.91
C ARG A 54 9.70 -0.65 10.94
N ILE A 55 9.84 -1.09 12.18
CA ILE A 55 10.48 -0.33 13.24
C ILE A 55 11.98 -0.55 13.08
N GLU A 56 12.75 0.52 12.82
CA GLU A 56 14.20 0.49 13.00
C GLU A 56 14.46 0.41 14.51
N SER A 57 14.98 -0.72 14.98
CA SER A 57 15.59 -0.78 16.31
C SER A 57 16.99 -0.16 16.19
N GLU A 58 17.24 0.92 16.91
CA GLU A 58 18.62 1.36 17.23
C GLU A 58 19.34 0.30 18.09
#